data_AF-A0A4Z0ZTG7-F1
#
_entry.id   AF-A0A4Z0ZTG7-F1
#
_cell.length_a   1.000
_cell.length_b   1.000
_cell.length_c   1.000
_cell.angle_alpha   90.00
_cell.angle_beta   90.00
_cell.angle_gamma   90.00
#
_symmetry.space_group_name_H-M   'P 1'
#
loop_
_entity.id
_entity.type
_entity.pdbx_description
1 polymer ?
#
loop_
_entity_poly.entity_id
_entity_poly.type
_entity_poly.pdbx_seq_one_letter_code
_entity_poly.pdbx_strand_id
1 'polypeptide(L)'
;MKQINIFYWITTGLVLFFLLPGSVMNIMQTEDWLEVFKQLGYPAYLLPFLGVAKISACIAIVIPNLRRLKEWAYAGLVFDIVGAIYSALMAGPFDPRLFFMILPLSAILASYFLWHKKIS
;
A
#
# COMPACT_ATOMS: atom_id res chain seq x y z
N MET A 1 -24.11 9.16 -8.35
CA MET A 1 -23.16 9.97 -7.54
C MET A 1 -23.01 9.49 -6.09
N LYS A 2 -24.09 9.36 -5.30
CA LYS A 2 -23.99 8.93 -3.88
C LYS A 2 -23.37 7.54 -3.68
N GLN A 3 -23.79 6.55 -4.47
CA GLN A 3 -23.24 5.18 -4.40
C GLN A 3 -21.74 5.14 -4.69
N ILE A 4 -21.26 5.79 -5.75
CA ILE A 4 -19.83 5.89 -6.09
C ILE A 4 -19.03 6.49 -4.92
N ASN A 5 -19.55 7.55 -4.30
CA ASN A 5 -18.90 8.17 -3.15
C ASN A 5 -18.81 7.23 -1.94
N ILE A 6 -19.86 6.45 -1.66
CA ILE A 6 -19.87 5.46 -0.58
C ILE A 6 -18.83 4.36 -0.87
N PHE A 7 -18.86 3.75 -2.05
CA PHE A 7 -17.90 2.72 -2.43
C PHE A 7 -16.45 3.24 -2.44
N TYR A 8 -16.23 4.48 -2.88
CA TYR A 8 -14.92 5.12 -2.84
C TYR A 8 -14.39 5.21 -1.40
N TRP A 9 -15.21 5.65 -0.45
CA TRP A 9 -14.78 5.75 0.95
C TRP A 9 -14.61 4.39 1.62
N ILE A 10 -15.44 3.38 1.27
CA ILE A 10 -15.26 2.01 1.73
C ILE A 10 -13.90 1.45 1.26
N THR A 11 -13.63 1.52 -0.04
CA THR A 11 -12.36 1.03 -0.62
C THR A 11 -11.16 1.80 -0.10
N THR A 12 -11.27 3.12 0.06
CA THR A 12 -10.24 3.94 0.70
C THR A 12 -10.00 3.52 2.16
N GLY A 13 -11.07 3.24 2.92
CA GLY A 13 -10.96 2.68 4.27
C GLY A 13 -10.22 1.35 4.30
N LEU A 14 -10.46 0.47 3.33
CA LEU A 14 -9.73 -0.80 3.18
C LEU A 14 -8.25 -0.57 2.87
N VAL A 15 -7.90 0.37 2.00
CA VAL A 15 -6.50 0.75 1.71
C VAL A 15 -5.81 1.17 3.01
N LEU A 16 -6.43 2.05 3.80
CA LEU A 16 -5.88 2.48 5.09
C LEU A 16 -5.75 1.33 6.08
N PHE A 17 -6.76 0.46 6.16
CA PHE A 17 -6.78 -0.69 7.05
C PHE A 17 -5.62 -1.65 6.76
N PHE A 18 -5.36 -1.97 5.49
CA PHE A 18 -4.28 -2.88 5.13
C PHE A 18 -2.89 -2.24 5.27
N LEU A 19 -2.75 -0.95 4.97
CA LEU A 19 -1.43 -0.33 4.85
C LEU A 19 -0.93 0.33 6.13
N LEU A 20 -1.81 0.97 6.93
CA LEU A 20 -1.35 1.75 8.08
C LEU A 20 -0.63 0.92 9.15
N PRO A 21 -1.13 -0.26 9.59
CA PRO A 21 -0.45 -1.05 10.61
C PRO A 21 0.95 -1.46 10.17
N GLY A 22 1.09 -2.03 8.96
CA GLY A 22 2.38 -2.42 8.41
C GLY A 22 3.33 -1.24 8.21
N SER A 23 2.81 -0.08 7.82
CA SER A 23 3.62 1.14 7.66
C SER A 23 4.20 1.64 8.98
N VAL A 24 3.41 1.60 10.07
CA VAL A 24 3.87 1.96 11.41
C VAL A 24 4.94 0.97 11.88
N MET A 25 4.71 -0.34 11.70
CA MET A 25 5.69 -1.37 12.06
C MET A 25 7.01 -1.20 11.28
N ASN A 26 6.94 -0.83 10.00
CA ASN A 26 8.12 -0.52 9.20
C ASN A 26 8.91 0.68 9.74
N ILE A 27 8.23 1.74 10.20
CA ILE A 27 8.90 2.91 10.82
C ILE A 27 9.54 2.52 12.14
N MET A 28 8.84 1.72 12.95
CA MET A 28 9.34 1.23 14.23
C MET A 28 10.41 0.15 14.10
N GLN A 29 10.65 -0.37 12.89
CA GLN A 29 11.59 -1.45 12.62
C GLN A 29 11.37 -2.64 13.56
N THR A 30 10.13 -3.11 13.68
CA THR A 30 9.82 -4.26 14.52
C THR A 30 10.58 -5.50 14.05
N GLU A 31 10.92 -6.40 14.98
CA GLU A 31 11.76 -7.57 14.72
C GLU A 31 11.25 -8.41 13.54
N ASP A 32 9.93 -8.66 13.46
CA ASP A 32 9.30 -9.40 12.35
C ASP A 32 9.66 -8.82 10.97
N TRP A 33 9.62 -7.50 10.82
CA TRP A 33 9.88 -6.83 9.54
C TRP A 33 11.38 -6.73 9.23
N LEU A 34 12.22 -6.60 10.26
CA LEU A 34 13.68 -6.71 10.12
C LEU A 34 14.08 -8.10 9.65
N GLU A 35 13.46 -9.15 10.18
CA GLU A 35 13.70 -10.52 9.74
C GLU A 35 13.27 -10.73 8.28
N VAL A 36 12.08 -10.26 7.90
CA VAL A 36 11.62 -10.30 6.50
C VAL A 36 12.61 -9.58 5.59
N PHE A 37 13.04 -8.36 5.92
CA PHE A 37 14.00 -7.62 5.09
C PHE A 37 15.35 -8.33 4.99
N LYS A 38 15.81 -8.92 6.08
CA LYS A 38 17.04 -9.73 6.10
C LYS A 38 16.92 -10.95 5.19
N GLN A 39 15.79 -11.67 5.23
CA GLN A 39 15.53 -12.81 4.34
C GLN A 39 15.48 -12.39 2.87
N LEU A 40 14.94 -11.21 2.57
CA LEU A 40 14.92 -10.62 1.22
C LEU A 40 16.27 -10.03 0.78
N GLY A 41 17.28 -9.98 1.66
CA GLY A 41 18.57 -9.37 1.38
C GLY A 41 18.53 -7.83 1.33
N TYR A 42 17.50 -7.21 1.89
CA TYR A 42 17.32 -5.76 1.91
C TYR A 42 18.00 -5.09 3.10
N PRO A 43 18.58 -3.90 2.90
CA PRO A 43 19.15 -3.14 4.01
C PRO A 43 18.04 -2.57 4.92
N ALA A 44 18.27 -2.63 6.23
CA ALA A 44 17.28 -2.24 7.24
C ALA A 44 16.81 -0.78 7.15
N TYR A 45 17.65 0.14 6.65
CA TYR A 45 17.27 1.56 6.52
C TYR A 45 16.10 1.79 5.54
N LEU A 46 15.83 0.85 4.63
CA LEU A 46 14.70 0.94 3.71
C LEU A 46 13.34 0.77 4.40
N LEU A 47 13.28 0.07 5.54
CA LEU A 47 12.05 -0.10 6.30
C LEU A 47 11.39 1.23 6.68
N PRO A 48 12.06 2.12 7.46
CA PRO A 48 11.45 3.38 7.85
C PRO A 48 11.16 4.28 6.65
N PHE A 49 12.00 4.25 5.61
CA PHE A 49 11.74 4.98 4.37
C PHE A 49 10.42 4.55 3.71
N LEU A 50 10.22 3.24 3.52
CA LEU A 50 8.99 2.70 2.93
C LEU A 50 7.78 2.95 3.83
N GLY A 51 7.93 2.84 5.15
CA GLY A 51 6.87 3.15 6.10
C GLY A 51 6.39 4.60 6.00
N VAL A 52 7.32 5.56 5.98
CA VAL A 52 6.99 6.99 5.81
C VAL A 52 6.35 7.25 4.44
N ALA A 53 6.86 6.63 3.39
CA ALA A 53 6.31 6.77 2.04
C ALA A 53 4.86 6.28 1.96
N LYS A 54 4.55 5.10 2.54
CA LYS A 54 3.18 4.56 2.59
C LYS A 54 2.23 5.43 3.41
N ILE A 55 2.67 5.91 4.58
CA ILE A 55 1.84 6.84 5.38
C ILE A 55 1.56 8.12 4.60
N SER A 56 2.57 8.67 3.93
CA SER A 56 2.42 9.87 3.11
C SER A 56 1.44 9.65 1.95
N ALA A 57 1.47 8.48 1.31
CA ALA A 57 0.50 8.09 0.29
C ALA A 57 -0.92 7.97 0.87
N CYS A 58 -1.09 7.32 2.02
CA CYS A 58 -2.36 7.23 2.73
C CYS A 58 -2.96 8.62 3.04
N ILE A 59 -2.13 9.54 3.54
CA ILE A 59 -2.53 10.93 3.81
C ILE A 59 -2.97 11.63 2.52
N ALA A 60 -2.18 11.51 1.45
CA ALA A 60 -2.51 12.09 0.15
C ALA A 60 -3.83 11.56 -0.44
N ILE A 61 -4.16 10.29 -0.19
CA ILE A 61 -5.41 9.69 -0.66
C ILE A 61 -6.63 10.26 0.09
N VAL A 62 -6.51 10.52 1.40
CA VAL A 62 -7.60 11.02 2.23
C VAL A 62 -7.85 12.51 2.01
N ILE A 63 -6.80 13.32 1.86
CA ILE A 63 -6.94 14.77 1.73
C ILE A 63 -7.65 15.13 0.41
N PRO A 64 -8.70 15.99 0.45
CA PRO A 64 -9.37 16.43 -0.76
C PRO A 64 -8.49 17.36 -1.61
N ASN A 65 -8.80 17.47 -2.91
CA ASN A 65 -8.18 18.42 -3.86
C ASN A 65 -6.70 18.21 -4.21
N LEU A 66 -6.01 17.19 -3.71
CA LEU A 66 -4.64 16.87 -4.07
C LEU A 66 -4.53 15.95 -5.31
N ARG A 67 -5.11 16.35 -6.45
CA ARG A 67 -5.26 15.46 -7.63
C ARG A 67 -3.93 14.81 -8.08
N ARG A 68 -2.89 15.62 -8.34
CA ARG A 68 -1.59 15.11 -8.81
C ARG A 68 -0.87 14.26 -7.77
N LEU A 69 -0.92 14.66 -6.49
CA LEU A 69 -0.26 13.90 -5.43
C LEU A 69 -0.96 12.56 -5.19
N LYS A 70 -2.29 12.53 -5.35
CA LYS A 70 -3.08 11.30 -5.25
C LYS A 70 -2.76 10.32 -6.36
N GLU A 71 -2.53 10.78 -7.59
CA GLU A 71 -2.00 9.93 -8.68
C GLU A 71 -0.66 9.29 -8.28
N TRP A 72 0.27 10.10 -7.75
CA TRP A 72 1.57 9.61 -7.30
C TRP A 72 1.45 8.63 -6.14
N ALA A 73 0.54 8.89 -5.19
CA ALA A 73 0.25 8.01 -4.08
C ALA A 73 -0.27 6.66 -4.55
N TYR A 74 -1.26 6.63 -5.44
CA TYR A 74 -1.78 5.37 -5.98
C TYR A 74 -0.71 4.60 -6.77
N ALA A 75 0.05 5.27 -7.65
CA ALA A 75 1.12 4.63 -8.40
C ALA A 75 2.21 4.04 -7.47
N GLY A 76 2.65 4.81 -6.47
CA GLY A 76 3.63 4.36 -5.49
C GLY A 76 3.17 3.16 -4.67
N LEU A 77 1.91 3.16 -4.22
CA LEU A 77 1.34 2.02 -3.48
C LEU A 77 1.19 0.77 -4.35
N VAL A 78 0.84 0.92 -5.63
CA VAL A 78 0.81 -0.22 -6.56
C VAL A 78 2.21 -0.80 -6.73
N PHE A 79 3.23 0.05 -6.97
CA PHE A 79 4.61 -0.43 -7.12
C PHE A 79 5.17 -1.04 -5.84
N ASP A 80 4.82 -0.51 -4.67
CA ASP A 80 5.20 -1.09 -3.38
C ASP A 80 4.65 -2.51 -3.21
N ILE A 81 3.35 -2.72 -3.44
CA ILE A 81 2.73 -4.05 -3.28
C ILE A 81 3.23 -5.03 -4.36
N VAL A 82 3.32 -4.59 -5.61
CA VAL A 82 3.84 -5.43 -6.71
C VAL A 82 5.31 -5.76 -6.47
N GLY A 83 6.11 -4.80 -6.03
CA GLY A 83 7.51 -4.98 -5.68
C GLY A 83 7.69 -5.96 -4.52
N ALA A 84 6.85 -5.88 -3.48
CA ALA A 84 6.86 -6.83 -2.37
C ALA A 84 6.56 -8.27 -2.84
N ILE A 85 5.54 -8.45 -3.70
CA ILE A 85 5.21 -9.76 -4.29
C ILE A 85 6.38 -10.28 -5.13
N TYR A 86 6.92 -9.45 -6.03
CA TYR A 86 8.04 -9.82 -6.88
C TYR A 86 9.26 -10.26 -6.05
N SER A 87 9.61 -9.48 -5.04
CA SER A 87 10.79 -9.72 -4.21
C SER A 87 10.66 -11.01 -3.41
N ALA A 88 9.48 -11.28 -2.86
CA ALA A 88 9.21 -12.52 -2.15
C ALA A 88 9.25 -13.76 -3.07
N LEU A 89 8.73 -13.64 -4.31
CA LEU A 89 8.83 -14.72 -5.31
C LEU A 89 10.26 -15.00 -5.74
N MET A 90 11.14 -13.99 -5.74
CA MET A 90 12.55 -14.14 -6.13
C MET A 90 13.46 -14.59 -4.98
N ALA A 91 13.12 -14.25 -3.74
CA ALA A 91 13.96 -14.52 -2.58
C ALA A 91 13.93 -15.98 -2.08
N GLY A 92 12.92 -16.76 -2.45
CA GLY A 92 12.77 -18.12 -1.91
C GLY A 92 11.65 -18.95 -2.54
N PRO A 93 11.34 -20.11 -1.94
CA PRO A 93 10.26 -20.97 -2.41
C PRO A 93 8.91 -20.25 -2.31
N PHE A 94 7.97 -20.65 -3.17
CA PHE A 94 6.64 -20.07 -3.19
C PHE A 94 5.94 -20.19 -1.84
N ASP A 95 5.55 -19.05 -1.26
CA ASP A 95 4.72 -18.99 -0.05
C ASP A 95 3.27 -18.62 -0.43
N PRO A 96 2.28 -19.50 -0.17
CA PRO A 96 0.86 -19.18 -0.37
C PRO A 96 0.38 -17.93 0.36
N ARG A 97 1.07 -17.47 1.41
CA ARG A 97 0.74 -16.22 2.11
C ARG A 97 0.83 -15.00 1.18
N LEU A 98 1.54 -15.08 0.07
CA LEU A 98 1.57 -14.04 -0.96
C LEU A 98 0.20 -13.74 -1.55
N PHE A 99 -0.74 -14.69 -1.54
CA PHE A 99 -2.11 -14.43 -1.98
C PHE A 99 -2.82 -13.37 -1.11
N PHE A 100 -2.42 -13.19 0.15
CA PHE A 100 -2.97 -12.11 0.99
C PHE A 100 -2.62 -10.72 0.46
N MET A 101 -1.52 -10.56 -0.31
CA MET A 101 -1.14 -9.28 -0.92
C MET A 101 -2.07 -8.86 -2.07
N ILE A 102 -2.91 -9.76 -2.58
CA ILE A 102 -3.93 -9.43 -3.59
C ILE A 102 -5.02 -8.52 -2.98
N LEU A 103 -5.31 -8.68 -1.69
CA LEU A 103 -6.32 -7.88 -0.99
C LEU A 103 -5.97 -6.38 -0.97
N PRO A 104 -4.81 -5.93 -0.47
CA PRO A 104 -4.44 -4.52 -0.53
C PRO A 104 -4.33 -4.02 -1.97
N LEU A 105 -3.78 -4.81 -2.91
CA LEU A 105 -3.69 -4.41 -4.31
C LEU A 105 -5.06 -4.14 -4.93
N SER A 106 -6.01 -5.05 -4.72
CA SER A 106 -7.38 -4.90 -5.22
C SER A 106 -8.09 -3.70 -4.58
N ALA A 107 -7.88 -3.45 -3.29
CA ALA A 107 -8.42 -2.27 -2.60
C ALA A 107 -7.85 -0.97 -3.18
N ILE A 108 -6.54 -0.90 -3.44
CA ILE A 108 -5.85 0.25 -4.05
C ILE A 108 -6.44 0.53 -5.44
N LEU A 109 -6.51 -0.48 -6.30
CA LEU A 109 -7.04 -0.34 -7.65
C LEU A 109 -8.52 0.05 -7.65
N ALA A 110 -9.34 -0.58 -6.81
CA ALA A 110 -10.76 -0.24 -6.68
C ALA A 110 -10.95 1.20 -6.20
N SER A 111 -10.19 1.62 -5.19
CA SER A 111 -10.20 3.01 -4.69
C SER A 111 -9.82 4.01 -5.79
N TYR A 112 -8.77 3.72 -6.57
CA TYR A 112 -8.35 4.55 -7.70
C TYR A 112 -9.42 4.67 -8.80
N PHE A 113 -10.00 3.56 -9.24
CA PHE A 113 -11.05 3.60 -10.28
C PHE A 113 -12.28 4.36 -9.82
N LEU A 114 -12.70 4.19 -8.57
CA LEU A 114 -13.84 4.90 -7.99
C LEU A 114 -13.55 6.39 -7.80
N TRP A 115 -12.31 6.75 -7.46
CA TRP A 115 -11.86 8.13 -7.38
C TRP A 115 -11.96 8.85 -8.73
N HIS A 116 -11.47 8.24 -9.81
CA HIS A 116 -11.61 8.80 -11.15
C HIS A 116 -13.06 8.97 -11.57
N LYS A 117 -13.91 7.97 -11.31
CA LYS A 117 -15.36 8.06 -11.59
C LYS A 117 -16.09 9.11 -10.75
N LYS A 118 -15.53 9.51 -9.61
CA LYS A 118 -16.08 10.58 -8.76
C LYS A 118 -15.68 11.98 -9.22
N ILE A 119 -14.53 12.12 -9.88
CA ILE A 119 -14.01 13.40 -10.37
C ILE A 119 -14.45 13.70 -11.81
N SER A 120 -14.67 12.66 -12.62
CA SER A 120 -15.32 12.77 -13.93
C SER A 120 -16.78 13.17 -13.81
#